data_AF-A0A495YCD8-F1
#
_entry.id   AF-A0A495YCD8-F1
#
_cell.length_a   1.000
_cell.length_b   1.000
_cell.length_c   1.000
_cell.angle_alpha   90.00
_cell.angle_beta   90.00
_cell.angle_gamma   90.00
#
_symmetry.space_group_name_H-M   'P 1'
#
loop_
_entity.id
_entity.type
_entity.pdbx_description
1 polymer ?
#
loop_
_entity_poly.entity_id
_entity_poly.type
_entity_poly.pdbx_seq_one_letter_code
_entity_poly.pdbx_strand_id
1 'polypeptide(L)'
;MPINQFARGALVLAVAMYVSTSHAIVISDNDFVRLGGNAFDVRGTAGRAMATLQKQSREPRFHAVGYLNGHCTATWIGDTLDGKWSYFMTAALCVDYGHPHPTDEAVRRYKATFTDWSGTEVASGEGEIVRPFQRLDPAAAKLGSLSTDLALVKLPKVASILGADRVTPIQPPVLYDGNAEIDVPVTFVGYGLWGPGTKGGHDEFSSGGALSRRAIGSSVLGRLLENDHGVEAGFNPVTGGALWARTAKHDGGAPWWQRQVGYDTIVAVASSTVNAEAVKDSPFQARSVGPRISRYVDWIKAVFPQAQFLSDRHYTLTDAQSIVVSPDIAPDAQKGSVAFIVPPQIRANGPTNVVWEGGHDGEASKIRMYVVHKETGGISVFLRAWRDNGMGPDRYKPMNNAVEIGSSGLRSEDEMRTSRLILKYDPRDNPQLAKEKGIHEGEFDIEARGWHDTNFKRTIRVKVRLDLG
;
A
#
# COMPACT_ATOMS: atom_id res chain seq x y z
N MET A 1 45.11 58.65 -9.92
CA MET A 1 43.74 59.14 -10.14
C MET A 1 43.20 58.51 -11.44
N PRO A 2 41.92 58.11 -11.49
CA PRO A 2 41.59 56.70 -11.29
C PRO A 2 40.88 56.02 -12.46
N ILE A 3 40.90 54.69 -12.36
CA ILE A 3 40.15 53.70 -13.13
C ILE A 3 38.66 53.76 -12.72
N ASN A 4 37.77 53.84 -13.71
CA ASN A 4 36.32 53.64 -13.61
C ASN A 4 35.89 52.98 -14.93
N GLN A 5 34.93 52.06 -15.03
CA GLN A 5 34.33 51.06 -14.15
C GLN A 5 33.33 50.31 -15.07
N PHE A 6 33.11 49.02 -14.81
CA PHE A 6 31.91 48.25 -15.13
C PHE A 6 31.44 48.07 -16.60
N ALA A 7 31.57 46.83 -17.07
CA ALA A 7 30.41 46.04 -17.55
C ALA A 7 30.79 44.55 -17.59
N ARG A 8 30.71 43.87 -16.44
CA ARG A 8 30.59 42.41 -16.40
C ARG A 8 29.12 42.06 -16.58
N GLY A 9 28.80 41.43 -17.71
CA GLY A 9 27.48 40.87 -17.96
C GLY A 9 27.13 39.83 -16.90
N ALA A 10 26.05 40.08 -16.16
CA ALA A 10 25.43 39.10 -15.30
C ALA A 10 24.53 38.20 -16.15
N LEU A 11 24.92 36.93 -16.25
CA LEU A 11 24.04 35.85 -16.71
C LEU A 11 22.99 35.64 -15.61
N VAL A 12 21.79 36.18 -15.79
CA VAL A 12 20.65 35.92 -14.90
C VAL A 12 20.18 34.49 -15.19
N LEU A 13 20.58 33.55 -14.33
CA LEU A 13 20.00 32.21 -14.30
C LEU A 13 18.57 32.37 -13.75
N ALA A 14 17.57 32.16 -14.60
CA ALA A 14 16.18 32.13 -14.19
C ALA A 14 15.97 30.94 -13.23
N VAL A 15 15.91 31.22 -11.93
CA VAL A 15 15.47 30.28 -10.91
C VAL A 15 13.97 30.07 -11.11
N ALA A 16 13.60 28.95 -11.74
CA ALA A 16 12.22 28.51 -11.80
C ALA A 16 11.77 28.18 -10.36
N MET A 17 11.02 29.09 -9.74
CA MET A 17 10.29 28.81 -8.52
C MET A 17 9.20 27.79 -8.86
N TYR A 18 9.47 26.52 -8.58
CA TYR A 18 8.44 25.48 -8.60
C TYR A 18 7.52 25.69 -7.39
N VAL A 19 6.47 26.49 -7.59
CA VAL A 19 5.36 26.53 -6.65
C VAL A 19 4.59 25.22 -6.84
N SER A 20 4.74 24.29 -5.89
CA SER A 20 4.03 23.02 -5.86
C SER A 20 2.53 23.28 -5.69
N THR A 21 1.84 23.43 -6.82
CA THR A 21 0.38 23.53 -6.87
C THR A 21 -0.19 22.13 -6.96
N SER A 22 -0.17 21.46 -5.84
CA SER A 22 -1.02 20.31 -5.69
C SER A 22 -2.50 20.89 -5.63
N HIS A 23 -3.55 20.23 -6.19
CA HIS A 23 -5.09 20.11 -6.03
C HIS A 23 -5.75 18.65 -5.88
N ALA A 24 -6.57 18.24 -4.88
CA ALA A 24 -7.10 16.83 -4.71
C ALA A 24 -7.47 16.15 -5.99
N ILE A 25 -7.07 14.88 -6.02
CA ILE A 25 -7.54 13.86 -6.96
C ILE A 25 -8.24 14.49 -8.15
N VAL A 26 -7.39 15.05 -9.01
CA VAL A 26 -7.82 15.59 -10.28
C VAL A 26 -8.07 14.39 -11.16
N ILE A 27 -9.27 14.31 -11.73
CA ILE A 27 -9.68 13.21 -12.59
C ILE A 27 -9.72 13.68 -14.05
N SER A 28 -9.57 12.78 -15.01
CA SER A 28 -9.64 13.14 -16.42
C SER A 28 -10.97 13.82 -16.77
N ASP A 29 -10.98 14.66 -17.81
CA ASP A 29 -12.21 15.32 -18.27
C ASP A 29 -13.29 14.30 -18.66
N ASN A 30 -12.89 13.20 -19.32
CA ASN A 30 -13.80 12.11 -19.67
C ASN A 30 -14.39 11.44 -18.43
N ASP A 31 -13.58 11.19 -17.40
CA ASP A 31 -14.05 10.58 -16.16
C ASP A 31 -14.94 11.54 -15.36
N PHE A 32 -14.63 12.84 -15.37
CA PHE A 32 -15.48 13.87 -14.78
C PHE A 32 -16.88 13.86 -15.39
N VAL A 33 -16.97 13.86 -16.72
CA VAL A 33 -18.25 13.79 -17.45
C VAL A 33 -18.96 12.47 -17.21
N ARG A 34 -18.23 11.34 -17.29
CA ARG A 34 -18.75 9.99 -17.04
C ARG A 34 -19.37 9.84 -15.66
N LEU A 35 -18.79 10.50 -14.65
CA LEU A 35 -19.29 10.50 -13.27
C LEU A 35 -20.43 11.52 -13.04
N GLY A 36 -20.89 12.21 -14.08
CA GLY A 36 -22.04 13.12 -14.01
C GLY A 36 -21.67 14.60 -13.85
N GLY A 37 -20.41 14.96 -14.06
CA GLY A 37 -19.94 16.33 -14.17
C GLY A 37 -20.29 16.98 -15.51
N ASN A 38 -20.25 18.31 -15.57
CA ASN A 38 -20.41 19.11 -16.78
C ASN A 38 -19.16 19.99 -17.00
N ALA A 39 -18.45 19.79 -18.11
CA ALA A 39 -17.24 20.56 -18.42
C ALA A 39 -17.47 22.08 -18.52
N PHE A 40 -18.69 22.51 -18.86
CA PHE A 40 -19.08 23.93 -18.92
C PHE A 40 -19.53 24.50 -17.57
N ASP A 41 -19.87 23.64 -16.60
CA ASP A 41 -20.28 24.03 -15.25
C ASP A 41 -19.61 23.12 -14.21
N VAL A 42 -18.29 23.24 -14.10
CA VAL A 42 -17.51 22.41 -13.19
C VAL A 42 -17.88 22.70 -11.74
N ARG A 43 -18.00 23.98 -11.39
CA ARG A 43 -18.36 24.43 -10.05
C ARG A 43 -19.72 23.88 -9.60
N GLY A 44 -20.75 23.93 -10.45
CA GLY A 44 -22.08 23.44 -10.11
C GLY A 44 -22.20 21.93 -10.08
N THR A 45 -21.28 21.19 -10.71
CA THR A 45 -21.41 19.73 -10.90
C THR A 45 -20.31 18.88 -10.27
N ALA A 46 -19.22 19.48 -9.76
CA ALA A 46 -18.10 18.75 -9.18
C ALA A 46 -18.52 17.86 -8.00
N GLY A 47 -19.39 18.35 -7.10
CA GLY A 47 -19.89 17.54 -5.99
C GLY A 47 -20.62 16.27 -6.46
N ARG A 48 -21.33 16.33 -7.59
CA ARG A 48 -22.00 15.16 -8.19
C ARG A 48 -20.97 14.18 -8.77
N ALA A 49 -20.02 14.68 -9.55
CA ALA A 49 -18.96 13.87 -10.14
C ALA A 49 -18.12 13.14 -9.08
N MET A 50 -17.83 13.83 -7.97
CA MET A 50 -16.97 13.28 -6.92
C MET A 50 -17.71 12.40 -5.91
N ALA A 51 -19.05 12.40 -5.87
CA ALA A 51 -19.84 11.67 -4.87
C ALA A 51 -19.51 10.17 -4.80
N THR A 52 -19.37 9.52 -5.96
CA THR A 52 -19.00 8.09 -6.02
C THR A 52 -17.59 7.85 -5.50
N LEU A 53 -16.65 8.73 -5.86
CA LEU A 53 -15.25 8.63 -5.44
C LEU A 53 -15.10 8.89 -3.94
N GLN A 54 -15.86 9.83 -3.39
CA GLN A 54 -15.94 10.05 -1.94
C GLN A 54 -16.44 8.80 -1.23
N LYS A 55 -17.51 8.16 -1.74
CA LYS A 55 -18.06 6.95 -1.14
C LYS A 55 -17.03 5.81 -1.13
N GLN A 56 -16.35 5.57 -2.24
CA GLN A 56 -15.30 4.55 -2.35
C GLN A 56 -14.09 4.84 -1.46
N SER A 57 -13.73 6.12 -1.29
CA SER A 57 -12.64 6.51 -0.39
C SER A 57 -12.88 6.14 1.08
N ARG A 58 -14.12 5.79 1.46
CA ARG A 58 -14.54 5.39 2.81
C ARG A 58 -14.66 3.87 2.98
N GLU A 59 -14.20 3.08 2.02
CA GLU A 59 -14.07 1.63 2.20
C GLU A 59 -13.16 1.30 3.40
N PRO A 60 -13.42 0.20 4.15
CA PRO A 60 -12.68 -0.14 5.37
C PRO A 60 -11.15 -0.15 5.23
N ARG A 61 -10.63 -0.60 4.09
CA ARG A 61 -9.19 -0.63 3.79
C ARG A 61 -8.51 0.75 3.84
N PHE A 62 -9.27 1.84 3.70
CA PHE A 62 -8.73 3.20 3.68
C PHE A 62 -8.96 3.98 4.98
N HIS A 63 -9.54 3.37 6.02
CA HIS A 63 -9.87 4.06 7.28
C HIS A 63 -8.65 4.59 8.03
N ALA A 64 -7.46 4.06 7.78
CA ALA A 64 -6.21 4.58 8.33
C ALA A 64 -5.82 5.97 7.78
N VAL A 65 -6.39 6.38 6.64
CA VAL A 65 -6.10 7.68 6.03
C VAL A 65 -6.93 8.75 6.71
N GLY A 66 -6.29 9.85 7.09
CA GLY A 66 -6.93 10.99 7.74
C GLY A 66 -6.26 12.30 7.36
N TYR A 67 -6.52 13.32 8.17
CA TYR A 67 -6.15 14.68 7.89
C TYR A 67 -5.32 15.28 9.02
N LEU A 68 -4.14 15.78 8.66
CA LEU A 68 -3.16 16.36 9.57
C LEU A 68 -3.24 17.88 9.52
N ASN A 69 -3.42 18.52 10.69
CA ASN A 69 -3.42 19.97 10.89
C ASN A 69 -4.33 20.78 9.95
N GLY A 70 -5.42 20.17 9.48
CA GLY A 70 -6.37 20.92 8.66
C GLY A 70 -5.88 21.23 7.23
N HIS A 71 -4.72 20.70 6.78
CA HIS A 71 -4.15 21.07 5.47
C HIS A 71 -3.36 19.98 4.73
N CYS A 72 -3.14 18.80 5.30
CA CYS A 72 -2.45 17.70 4.62
C CYS A 72 -3.10 16.35 4.89
N THR A 73 -2.90 15.41 3.98
CA THR A 73 -3.28 14.02 4.19
C THR A 73 -2.17 13.32 4.99
N ALA A 74 -2.56 12.40 5.86
CA ALA A 74 -1.60 11.52 6.52
C ALA A 74 -2.24 10.15 6.72
N THR A 75 -1.42 9.13 6.92
CA THR A 75 -1.89 7.77 7.17
C THR A 75 -1.41 7.30 8.52
N TRP A 76 -2.32 6.89 9.39
CA TRP A 76 -1.97 6.19 10.61
C TRP A 76 -1.34 4.84 10.27
N ILE A 77 -0.14 4.59 10.79
CA ILE A 77 0.61 3.34 10.55
C ILE A 77 0.70 2.45 11.79
N GLY A 78 0.14 2.90 12.92
CA GLY A 78 0.06 2.11 14.15
C GLY A 78 0.21 2.96 15.41
N ASP A 79 0.02 2.29 16.55
CA ASP A 79 0.23 2.85 17.88
C ASP A 79 1.43 2.17 18.56
N THR A 80 2.01 2.82 19.56
CA THR A 80 2.98 2.18 20.45
C THR A 80 2.32 1.08 21.28
N LEU A 81 3.12 0.10 21.72
CA LEU A 81 2.62 -1.03 22.52
C LEU A 81 1.96 -0.59 23.84
N ASP A 82 2.37 0.54 24.42
CA ASP A 82 1.76 1.13 25.60
C ASP A 82 0.50 1.96 25.31
N GLY A 83 0.13 2.10 24.03
CA GLY A 83 -1.05 2.82 23.55
C GLY A 83 -1.01 4.33 23.75
N LYS A 84 0.13 4.93 24.15
CA LYS A 84 0.21 6.36 24.45
C LYS A 84 0.46 7.23 23.23
N TRP A 85 1.07 6.68 22.19
CA TRP A 85 1.48 7.42 21.00
C TRP A 85 0.94 6.75 19.75
N SER A 86 0.56 7.58 18.78
CA SER A 86 0.19 7.15 17.43
C SER A 86 1.22 7.68 16.44
N TYR A 87 1.55 6.86 15.45
CA TYR A 87 2.45 7.22 14.36
C TYR A 87 1.70 7.40 13.06
N PHE A 88 2.02 8.48 12.36
CA PHE A 88 1.42 8.85 11.09
C PHE A 88 2.52 9.04 10.04
N MET A 89 2.28 8.54 8.84
CA MET A 89 3.14 8.75 7.68
C MET A 89 2.54 9.85 6.82
N THR A 90 3.37 10.82 6.42
CA THR A 90 2.98 11.96 5.58
C THR A 90 4.18 12.46 4.76
N ALA A 91 3.97 13.48 3.93
CA ALA A 91 5.04 14.15 3.22
C ALA A 91 5.79 15.11 4.14
N ALA A 92 7.11 15.23 4.01
CA ALA A 92 7.89 16.12 4.86
C ALA A 92 7.45 17.59 4.69
N LEU A 93 7.08 18.00 3.47
CA LEU A 93 6.57 19.35 3.20
C LEU A 93 5.30 19.73 3.98
N CYS A 94 4.56 18.75 4.52
CA CYS A 94 3.34 18.99 5.29
C CYS A 94 3.63 19.39 6.74
N VAL A 95 4.81 19.03 7.24
CA VAL A 95 5.18 19.24 8.64
C VAL A 95 6.39 20.16 8.80
N ASP A 96 7.06 20.44 7.69
CA ASP A 96 8.23 21.27 7.62
C ASP A 96 8.23 22.07 6.31
N TYR A 97 7.73 23.30 6.41
CA TYR A 97 7.64 24.22 5.28
C TYR A 97 9.03 24.80 4.99
N GLY A 98 9.73 24.25 4.00
CA GLY A 98 11.01 24.75 3.56
C GLY A 98 11.80 23.75 2.72
N HIS A 99 12.88 24.25 2.11
CA HIS A 99 13.93 23.35 1.62
C HIS A 99 14.71 22.84 2.83
N PRO A 100 15.01 21.53 2.88
CA PRO A 100 15.75 20.98 3.99
C PRO A 100 17.17 21.56 3.98
N HIS A 101 17.66 21.93 5.15
CA HIS A 101 19.05 22.34 5.34
C HIS A 101 19.84 21.23 6.03
N PRO A 102 21.14 21.04 5.71
CA PRO A 102 21.97 20.01 6.35
C PRO A 102 22.10 20.16 7.87
N THR A 103 21.79 21.34 8.40
CA THR A 103 21.78 21.64 9.84
C THR A 103 20.45 21.30 10.52
N ASP A 104 19.44 20.87 9.77
CA ASP A 104 18.14 20.52 10.31
C ASP A 104 18.23 19.23 11.14
N GLU A 105 17.58 19.23 12.31
CA GLU A 105 17.56 18.06 13.19
C GLU A 105 16.68 16.93 12.63
N ALA A 106 17.16 15.68 12.66
CA ALA A 106 16.35 14.55 12.19
C ALA A 106 15.02 14.39 12.93
N VAL A 107 14.99 14.79 14.21
CA VAL A 107 13.81 14.80 15.06
C VAL A 107 13.55 16.23 15.51
N ARG A 108 12.31 16.70 15.41
CA ARG A 108 11.92 18.04 15.86
C ARG A 108 10.56 17.99 16.57
N ARG A 109 10.39 18.80 17.61
CA ARG A 109 9.08 18.96 18.27
C ARG A 109 8.06 19.53 17.29
N TYR A 110 6.86 18.99 17.33
CA TYR A 110 5.78 19.37 16.42
C TYR A 110 4.45 19.28 17.13
N LYS A 111 3.69 20.38 17.13
CA LYS A 111 2.32 20.39 17.63
C LYS A 111 1.36 20.13 16.49
N ALA A 112 0.53 19.11 16.64
CA ALA A 112 -0.43 18.79 15.62
C ALA A 112 -1.70 18.13 16.14
N THR A 113 -2.67 18.07 15.24
CA THR A 113 -3.89 17.29 15.38
C THR A 113 -4.04 16.40 14.16
N PHE A 114 -4.37 15.12 14.38
CA PHE A 114 -4.79 14.20 13.36
C PHE A 114 -6.28 13.86 13.54
N THR A 115 -7.04 14.07 12.48
CA THR A 115 -8.46 13.75 12.39
C THR A 115 -8.67 12.55 11.46
N ASP A 116 -9.38 11.54 11.91
CA ASP A 116 -9.60 10.31 11.16
C ASP A 116 -10.62 10.47 10.01
N TRP A 117 -10.88 9.36 9.31
CA TRP A 117 -11.84 9.28 8.20
C TRP A 117 -13.28 9.66 8.59
N SER A 118 -13.64 9.56 9.86
CA SER A 118 -14.97 9.84 10.38
C SER A 118 -15.14 11.28 10.89
N GLY A 119 -14.04 12.03 10.97
CA GLY A 119 -14.01 13.38 11.51
C GLY A 119 -13.65 13.44 13.00
N THR A 120 -13.22 12.34 13.60
CA THR A 120 -12.83 12.27 15.01
C THR A 120 -11.36 12.60 15.17
N GLU A 121 -11.03 13.47 16.13
CA GLU A 121 -9.65 13.67 16.58
C GLU A 121 -9.18 12.41 17.32
N VAL A 122 -8.12 11.77 16.82
CA VAL A 122 -7.59 10.52 17.40
C VAL A 122 -6.17 10.67 17.95
N ALA A 123 -5.43 11.70 17.54
CA ALA A 123 -4.16 12.08 18.15
C ALA A 123 -3.94 13.59 18.08
N SER A 124 -3.36 14.15 19.15
CA SER A 124 -3.33 15.61 19.35
C SER A 124 -2.33 16.03 20.41
N GLY A 125 -1.71 17.19 20.24
CA GLY A 125 -0.82 17.81 21.22
C GLY A 125 0.62 17.95 20.74
N GLU A 126 1.54 18.09 21.70
CA GLU A 126 2.98 18.17 21.44
C GLU A 126 3.53 16.77 21.15
N GLY A 127 4.11 16.61 19.96
CA GLY A 127 4.73 15.38 19.50
C GLY A 127 6.04 15.65 18.76
N GLU A 128 6.39 14.76 17.85
CA GLU A 128 7.66 14.76 17.14
C GLU A 128 7.46 14.51 15.65
N ILE A 129 8.19 15.24 14.81
CA ILE A 129 8.40 14.88 13.41
C ILE A 129 9.77 14.21 13.30
N VAL A 130 9.83 13.14 12.53
CA VAL A 130 11.06 12.40 12.26
C VAL A 130 11.24 12.31 10.75
N ARG A 131 12.43 12.70 10.28
CA ARG A 131 12.78 12.75 8.86
C ARG A 131 13.92 11.77 8.56
N PRO A 132 13.94 11.15 7.36
CA PRO A 132 15.07 10.33 6.95
C PRO A 132 16.29 11.20 6.64
N PHE A 133 17.51 10.66 6.79
CA PHE A 133 18.74 11.43 6.51
C PHE A 133 18.77 11.94 5.07
N GLN A 134 18.22 11.16 4.14
CA GLN A 134 18.10 11.51 2.73
C GLN A 134 17.34 12.82 2.52
N ARG A 135 16.42 13.15 3.42
CA ARG A 135 15.69 14.43 3.39
C ARG A 135 16.56 15.57 3.90
N LEU A 136 17.36 15.35 4.95
CA LEU A 136 18.18 16.40 5.58
C LEU A 136 19.39 16.79 4.72
N ASP A 137 19.97 15.81 4.03
CA ASP A 137 21.06 16.04 3.08
C ASP A 137 20.82 15.32 1.74
N PRO A 138 19.90 15.85 0.90
CA PRO A 138 19.59 15.25 -0.40
C PRO A 138 20.80 15.26 -1.34
N ALA A 139 21.68 16.25 -1.20
CA ALA A 139 22.88 16.38 -2.03
C ALA A 139 23.88 15.26 -1.72
N ALA A 140 24.16 14.98 -0.45
CA ALA A 140 24.98 13.83 -0.06
C ALA A 140 24.35 12.51 -0.47
N ALA A 141 23.02 12.40 -0.39
CA ALA A 141 22.29 11.24 -0.86
C ALA A 141 22.27 11.11 -2.40
N LYS A 142 22.62 12.18 -3.13
CA LYS A 142 22.45 12.30 -4.60
C LYS A 142 21.00 12.04 -5.04
N LEU A 143 20.06 12.56 -4.25
CA LEU A 143 18.61 12.42 -4.46
C LEU A 143 17.98 13.80 -4.62
N GLY A 144 16.88 13.87 -5.37
CA GLY A 144 16.07 15.06 -5.45
C GLY A 144 15.13 15.18 -4.26
N SER A 145 14.58 16.38 -4.09
CA SER A 145 13.76 16.71 -2.92
C SER A 145 12.42 15.97 -2.88
N LEU A 146 11.90 15.52 -4.03
CA LEU A 146 10.61 14.84 -4.13
C LEU A 146 10.70 13.36 -3.73
N SER A 147 11.81 12.69 -4.05
CA SER A 147 12.01 11.29 -3.66
C SER A 147 12.32 11.11 -2.18
N THR A 148 12.65 12.19 -1.48
CA THR A 148 12.99 12.21 -0.06
C THR A 148 11.93 12.88 0.81
N ASP A 149 10.81 13.28 0.21
CA ASP A 149 9.75 14.04 0.87
C ASP A 149 8.83 13.14 1.73
N LEU A 150 9.42 12.49 2.73
CA LEU A 150 8.76 11.57 3.65
C LEU A 150 9.02 12.00 5.10
N ALA A 151 8.00 11.91 5.94
CA ALA A 151 8.13 12.11 7.38
C ALA A 151 7.24 11.14 8.16
N LEU A 152 7.70 10.75 9.35
CA LEU A 152 6.89 10.14 10.38
C LEU A 152 6.54 11.17 11.44
N VAL A 153 5.29 11.21 11.84
CA VAL A 153 4.75 12.12 12.85
C VAL A 153 4.26 11.29 14.02
N LYS A 154 4.83 11.50 15.19
CA LYS A 154 4.46 10.85 16.43
C LYS A 154 3.66 11.82 17.26
N LEU A 155 2.40 11.50 17.59
CA LEU A 155 1.51 12.36 18.37
C LEU A 155 0.94 11.62 19.58
N PRO A 156 0.62 12.33 20.67
CA PRO A 156 -0.11 11.73 21.80
C PRO A 156 -1.45 11.20 21.31
N LYS A 157 -1.75 9.95 21.62
CA LYS A 157 -3.02 9.32 21.27
C LYS A 157 -4.12 9.83 22.19
N VAL A 158 -5.27 10.19 21.60
CA VAL A 158 -6.47 10.61 22.35
C VAL A 158 -7.66 9.70 22.13
N ALA A 159 -7.72 8.98 20.99
CA ALA A 159 -8.75 7.98 20.72
C ALA A 159 -8.22 6.91 19.75
N SER A 160 -8.91 5.76 19.67
CA SER A 160 -8.64 4.74 18.65
C SER A 160 -9.34 5.10 17.34
N ILE A 161 -8.72 4.77 16.21
CA ILE A 161 -9.40 4.84 14.90
C ILE A 161 -10.33 3.63 14.80
N LEU A 162 -11.61 3.89 14.59
CA LEU A 162 -12.64 2.85 14.54
C LEU A 162 -13.04 2.55 13.10
N GLY A 163 -13.48 1.32 12.85
CA GLY A 163 -13.98 0.87 11.56
C GLY A 163 -15.37 1.41 11.24
N ALA A 164 -15.95 0.93 10.14
CA ALA A 164 -17.27 1.39 9.66
C ALA A 164 -18.39 1.23 10.71
N ASP A 165 -18.27 0.22 11.58
CA ASP A 165 -19.20 -0.07 12.67
C ASP A 165 -19.10 0.94 13.83
N ARG A 166 -18.05 1.78 13.85
CA ARG A 166 -17.70 2.72 14.92
C ARG A 166 -17.51 2.06 16.29
N VAL A 167 -17.17 0.78 16.31
CA VAL A 167 -16.95 0.00 17.54
C VAL A 167 -15.60 -0.69 17.49
N THR A 168 -15.26 -1.33 16.37
CA THR A 168 -14.07 -2.15 16.24
C THR A 168 -12.87 -1.28 15.83
N PRO A 169 -11.77 -1.24 16.60
CA PRO A 169 -10.54 -0.58 16.16
C PRO A 169 -10.02 -1.20 14.86
N ILE A 170 -9.58 -0.35 13.93
CA ILE A 170 -8.97 -0.84 12.69
C ILE A 170 -7.58 -1.42 12.95
N GLN A 171 -7.13 -2.30 12.05
CA GLN A 171 -5.75 -2.79 12.06
C GLN A 171 -4.83 -1.84 11.30
N PRO A 172 -3.55 -1.72 11.70
CA PRO A 172 -2.58 -0.94 10.94
C PRO A 172 -2.47 -1.40 9.48
N PRO A 173 -2.30 -0.47 8.53
CA PRO A 173 -2.09 -0.82 7.14
C PRO A 173 -0.73 -1.49 6.93
N VAL A 174 -0.60 -2.22 5.83
CA VAL A 174 0.65 -2.88 5.44
C VAL A 174 1.48 -1.95 4.56
N LEU A 175 2.76 -1.81 4.87
CA LEU A 175 3.75 -1.09 4.07
C LEU A 175 4.44 -2.05 3.12
N TYR A 176 4.67 -1.61 1.89
CA TYR A 176 5.36 -2.43 0.89
C TYR A 176 6.88 -2.27 1.00
N ASP A 177 7.57 -3.40 1.05
CA ASP A 177 9.04 -3.51 1.11
C ASP A 177 9.64 -4.40 0.00
N GLY A 178 8.85 -4.64 -1.05
CA GLY A 178 9.30 -5.39 -2.23
C GLY A 178 9.85 -4.48 -3.35
N ASN A 179 9.83 -5.00 -4.58
CA ASN A 179 10.36 -4.32 -5.77
C ASN A 179 9.52 -4.47 -7.05
N ALA A 180 8.25 -4.84 -6.91
CA ALA A 180 7.34 -5.08 -8.03
C ALA A 180 6.17 -4.06 -8.04
N GLU A 181 6.49 -2.77 -7.98
CA GLU A 181 5.50 -1.69 -7.99
C GLU A 181 5.20 -1.11 -9.39
N ILE A 182 6.12 -1.30 -10.35
CA ILE A 182 6.03 -0.71 -11.70
C ILE A 182 5.05 -1.49 -12.58
N ASP A 183 4.34 -0.76 -13.43
CA ASP A 183 3.26 -1.22 -14.31
C ASP A 183 2.07 -1.84 -13.57
N VAL A 184 1.98 -1.60 -12.25
CA VAL A 184 0.88 -2.03 -11.40
C VAL A 184 -0.07 -0.84 -11.14
N PRO A 185 -1.40 -1.04 -11.27
CA PRO A 185 -2.37 -0.02 -10.91
C PRO A 185 -2.18 0.46 -9.47
N VAL A 186 -2.23 1.78 -9.29
CA VAL A 186 -2.13 2.44 -8.01
C VAL A 186 -3.41 3.18 -7.70
N THR A 187 -3.78 3.21 -6.43
CA THR A 187 -4.94 3.93 -5.91
C THR A 187 -4.50 5.02 -4.96
N PHE A 188 -4.95 6.25 -5.20
CA PHE A 188 -4.74 7.40 -4.32
C PHE A 188 -5.96 7.60 -3.44
N VAL A 189 -5.74 7.92 -2.16
CA VAL A 189 -6.81 8.37 -1.25
C VAL A 189 -6.32 9.59 -0.49
N GLY A 190 -7.03 10.71 -0.61
CA GLY A 190 -6.59 11.99 -0.05
C GLY A 190 -7.71 13.01 0.12
N TYR A 191 -7.38 14.16 0.71
CA TYR A 191 -8.30 15.22 1.17
C TYR A 191 -8.16 16.57 0.45
N GLY A 192 -7.50 16.58 -0.70
CA GLY A 192 -7.25 17.81 -1.42
C GLY A 192 -8.41 18.54 -2.08
N LEU A 193 -8.10 19.47 -2.97
CA LEU A 193 -9.02 20.16 -3.92
C LEU A 193 -9.41 19.45 -5.25
N TRP A 194 -10.67 19.09 -5.47
CA TRP A 194 -11.13 18.43 -6.69
C TRP A 194 -11.00 19.25 -7.96
N GLY A 195 -10.97 18.57 -9.11
CA GLY A 195 -11.35 19.15 -10.38
C GLY A 195 -11.08 18.24 -11.58
N PRO A 196 -11.49 18.67 -12.78
CA PRO A 196 -11.27 17.93 -14.01
C PRO A 196 -9.87 18.16 -14.58
N GLY A 197 -9.42 17.28 -15.46
CA GLY A 197 -8.03 17.15 -15.84
C GLY A 197 -7.45 18.39 -16.49
N THR A 198 -8.12 18.99 -17.46
CA THR A 198 -7.61 20.17 -18.17
C THR A 198 -7.69 21.46 -17.36
N LYS A 199 -8.61 21.53 -16.39
CA LYS A 199 -8.74 22.70 -15.51
C LYS A 199 -7.96 22.56 -14.21
N GLY A 200 -7.42 21.37 -13.91
CA GLY A 200 -6.84 21.09 -12.61
C GLY A 200 -7.90 21.11 -11.50
N GLY A 201 -7.43 21.03 -10.26
CA GLY A 201 -8.32 21.13 -9.11
C GLY A 201 -8.29 22.53 -8.51
N HIS A 202 -9.38 22.95 -7.86
CA HIS A 202 -9.49 24.30 -7.29
C HIS A 202 -10.43 24.32 -6.08
N ASP A 203 -10.23 25.29 -5.19
CA ASP A 203 -11.10 25.50 -4.03
C ASP A 203 -12.56 25.72 -4.47
N GLU A 204 -12.77 26.42 -5.59
CA GLU A 204 -14.12 26.70 -6.13
C GLU A 204 -14.86 25.47 -6.64
N PHE A 205 -14.17 24.37 -6.94
CA PHE A 205 -14.77 23.10 -7.34
C PHE A 205 -14.97 22.15 -6.16
N SER A 206 -14.39 22.49 -5.01
CA SER A 206 -14.28 21.61 -3.87
C SER A 206 -15.31 21.92 -2.81
N SER A 207 -15.67 20.93 -1.99
CA SER A 207 -16.46 21.19 -0.80
C SER A 207 -15.67 22.04 0.20
N GLY A 208 -16.35 22.99 0.85
CA GLY A 208 -15.70 23.94 1.78
C GLY A 208 -15.10 23.31 3.04
N GLY A 209 -15.52 22.11 3.42
CA GLY A 209 -14.92 21.35 4.53
C GLY A 209 -13.83 20.41 4.03
N ALA A 210 -12.67 20.40 4.69
CA ALA A 210 -11.59 19.50 4.27
C ALA A 210 -12.00 18.02 4.33
N LEU A 211 -12.71 17.61 5.39
CA LEU A 211 -13.22 16.24 5.52
C LEU A 211 -14.22 15.85 4.42
N SER A 212 -14.97 16.81 3.88
CA SER A 212 -15.86 16.55 2.76
C SER A 212 -15.10 16.43 1.44
N ARG A 213 -13.83 16.81 1.35
CA ARG A 213 -13.06 16.65 0.11
C ARG A 213 -12.44 15.28 -0.11
N ARG A 214 -12.54 14.38 0.86
CA ARG A 214 -11.94 13.04 0.77
C ARG A 214 -12.40 12.31 -0.50
N ALA A 215 -11.48 11.89 -1.36
CA ALA A 215 -11.80 11.16 -2.59
C ALA A 215 -10.81 10.02 -2.85
N ILE A 216 -11.13 9.18 -3.83
CA ILE A 216 -10.26 8.14 -4.38
C ILE A 216 -9.97 8.40 -5.85
N GLY A 217 -8.78 8.03 -6.30
CA GLY A 217 -8.33 8.13 -7.68
C GLY A 217 -7.47 6.93 -8.04
N SER A 218 -7.30 6.62 -9.32
CA SER A 218 -6.38 5.57 -9.74
C SER A 218 -5.56 5.94 -10.97
N SER A 219 -4.36 5.38 -11.03
CA SER A 219 -3.42 5.49 -12.13
C SER A 219 -2.55 4.21 -12.21
N VAL A 220 -1.42 4.27 -12.90
CA VAL A 220 -0.38 3.22 -12.96
C VAL A 220 0.97 3.84 -12.63
N LEU A 221 1.78 3.13 -11.83
CA LEU A 221 3.17 3.53 -11.58
C LEU A 221 4.02 3.18 -12.78
N GLY A 222 4.56 4.19 -13.46
CA GLY A 222 5.28 3.99 -14.72
C GLY A 222 6.79 4.03 -14.62
N ARG A 223 7.34 4.65 -13.55
CA ARG A 223 8.79 4.90 -13.49
C ARG A 223 9.33 5.04 -12.08
N LEU A 224 10.55 4.54 -11.88
CA LEU A 224 11.39 4.80 -10.71
C LEU A 224 12.29 6.02 -10.96
N LEU A 225 12.48 6.84 -9.94
CA LEU A 225 13.24 8.09 -10.00
C LEU A 225 14.39 8.07 -8.99
N GLU A 226 15.45 8.82 -9.30
CA GLU A 226 16.49 9.22 -8.34
C GLU A 226 17.02 8.03 -7.53
N ASN A 227 17.75 7.13 -8.20
CA ASN A 227 18.27 5.90 -7.60
C ASN A 227 17.16 5.05 -6.93
N ASP A 228 16.00 4.97 -7.59
CA ASP A 228 14.81 4.27 -7.17
C ASP A 228 14.20 4.69 -5.83
N HIS A 229 14.54 5.87 -5.30
CA HIS A 229 13.94 6.41 -4.07
C HIS A 229 12.61 7.10 -4.32
N GLY A 230 12.38 7.57 -5.54
CA GLY A 230 11.11 8.14 -5.96
C GLY A 230 10.36 7.21 -6.90
N VAL A 231 9.06 7.42 -6.97
CA VAL A 231 8.20 6.77 -7.95
C VAL A 231 7.22 7.76 -8.57
N GLU A 232 6.86 7.48 -9.81
CA GLU A 232 6.01 8.31 -10.66
C GLU A 232 4.75 7.55 -11.07
N ALA A 233 3.60 8.19 -10.92
CA ALA A 233 2.34 7.75 -11.49
C ALA A 233 1.90 8.68 -12.62
N GLY A 234 1.55 8.11 -13.77
CA GLY A 234 1.14 8.88 -14.95
C GLY A 234 -0.23 9.53 -14.81
N PHE A 235 -0.56 10.48 -15.68
CA PHE A 235 -1.90 11.05 -15.78
C PHE A 235 -2.19 11.51 -17.20
N ASN A 236 -3.37 11.16 -17.70
CA ASN A 236 -3.92 11.72 -18.93
C ASN A 236 -5.11 12.66 -18.59
N PRO A 237 -4.95 13.98 -18.74
CA PRO A 237 -5.96 14.95 -18.35
C PRO A 237 -7.26 14.86 -19.15
N VAL A 238 -7.25 14.30 -20.36
CA VAL A 238 -8.43 14.28 -21.22
C VAL A 238 -9.09 12.91 -21.20
N THR A 239 -8.38 11.87 -21.62
CA THR A 239 -9.00 10.56 -21.87
C THR A 239 -9.08 9.65 -20.66
N GLY A 240 -8.19 9.86 -19.68
CA GLY A 240 -8.09 9.07 -18.46
C GLY A 240 -7.57 7.66 -18.67
N GLY A 241 -8.41 6.73 -19.17
CA GLY A 241 -8.03 5.32 -19.33
C GLY A 241 -7.49 4.71 -18.03
N ALA A 242 -6.37 3.99 -18.09
CA ALA A 242 -5.69 3.50 -16.89
C ALA A 242 -4.97 4.58 -16.07
N LEU A 243 -4.88 5.82 -16.59
CA LEU A 243 -4.12 6.95 -16.03
C LEU A 243 -5.08 8.12 -15.70
N TRP A 244 -6.24 7.80 -15.09
CA TRP A 244 -7.37 8.72 -15.03
C TRP A 244 -7.39 9.66 -13.84
N ALA A 245 -6.50 9.48 -12.86
CA ALA A 245 -6.37 10.40 -11.75
C ALA A 245 -4.92 10.74 -11.45
N ARG A 246 -4.73 11.89 -10.78
CA ARG A 246 -3.48 12.27 -10.11
C ARG A 246 -3.79 12.83 -8.72
N THR A 247 -2.93 12.58 -7.74
CA THR A 247 -2.94 13.34 -6.46
C THR A 247 -2.87 14.81 -6.75
N ALA A 248 -3.40 15.72 -5.90
CA ALA A 248 -2.85 17.07 -5.79
C ALA A 248 -2.92 17.76 -4.33
N LYS A 249 -3.55 18.91 -4.00
CA LYS A 249 -3.22 19.95 -2.95
C LYS A 249 -3.74 19.42 -1.72
N HIS A 250 -2.99 19.49 -0.64
CA HIS A 250 -3.46 18.87 0.58
C HIS A 250 -3.63 17.33 0.45
N ASP A 251 -3.37 16.73 -0.72
CA ASP A 251 -3.02 15.31 -0.83
C ASP A 251 -1.54 15.08 -0.52
N GLY A 252 -0.74 16.11 -0.20
CA GLY A 252 0.59 15.89 0.37
C GLY A 252 0.47 14.94 1.55
N GLY A 253 1.22 13.83 1.53
CA GLY A 253 1.11 12.75 2.50
C GLY A 253 0.07 11.66 2.20
N ALA A 254 -0.69 11.76 1.12
CA ALA A 254 -1.66 10.75 0.72
C ALA A 254 -0.97 9.43 0.36
N PRO A 255 -1.41 8.29 0.92
CA PRO A 255 -0.83 6.99 0.60
C PRO A 255 -1.22 6.54 -0.80
N TRP A 256 -0.28 5.86 -1.45
CA TRP A 256 -0.46 5.21 -2.74
C TRP A 256 -0.62 3.72 -2.49
N TRP A 257 -1.81 3.20 -2.75
CA TRP A 257 -2.17 1.82 -2.47
C TRP A 257 -2.00 0.95 -3.71
N GLN A 258 -1.38 -0.21 -3.53
CA GLN A 258 -1.37 -1.29 -4.50
C GLN A 258 -1.77 -2.59 -3.83
N ARG A 259 -2.45 -3.45 -4.60
CA ARG A 259 -2.71 -4.81 -4.17
C ARG A 259 -1.50 -5.68 -4.48
N GLN A 260 -0.91 -6.29 -3.45
CA GLN A 260 0.30 -7.09 -3.52
C GLN A 260 0.10 -8.37 -2.73
N VAL A 261 0.01 -9.51 -3.42
CA VAL A 261 -0.12 -10.85 -2.82
C VAL A 261 -1.35 -10.94 -1.90
N GLY A 262 -2.48 -10.42 -2.37
CA GLY A 262 -3.76 -10.40 -1.67
C GLY A 262 -3.89 -9.35 -0.56
N TYR A 263 -2.85 -8.55 -0.31
CA TYR A 263 -2.87 -7.44 0.66
C TYR A 263 -2.97 -6.09 -0.04
N ASP A 264 -3.79 -5.18 0.48
CA ASP A 264 -3.67 -3.76 0.14
C ASP A 264 -2.46 -3.18 0.89
N THR A 265 -1.48 -2.68 0.14
CA THR A 265 -0.20 -2.20 0.66
C THR A 265 0.07 -0.76 0.25
N ILE A 266 0.73 0.00 1.10
CA ILE A 266 1.17 1.37 0.80
C ILE A 266 2.58 1.31 0.20
N VAL A 267 2.71 1.75 -1.05
CA VAL A 267 3.96 1.67 -1.82
C VAL A 267 4.69 3.01 -1.92
N ALA A 268 3.96 4.12 -1.77
CA ALA A 268 4.48 5.47 -1.83
C ALA A 268 3.58 6.45 -1.08
N VAL A 269 4.08 7.68 -0.93
CA VAL A 269 3.35 8.80 -0.35
C VAL A 269 3.37 9.97 -1.32
N ALA A 270 2.25 10.64 -1.52
CA ALA A 270 2.18 11.78 -2.42
C ALA A 270 3.04 12.94 -1.91
N SER A 271 3.98 13.41 -2.73
CA SER A 271 4.76 14.62 -2.48
C SER A 271 4.23 15.78 -3.33
N SER A 272 4.35 15.66 -4.65
CA SER A 272 4.03 16.75 -5.58
C SER A 272 3.42 16.24 -6.87
N THR A 273 2.88 17.18 -7.64
CA THR A 273 2.47 16.97 -9.03
C THR A 273 3.30 17.81 -9.98
N VAL A 274 3.61 17.23 -11.13
CA VAL A 274 4.31 17.93 -12.21
C VAL A 274 3.42 17.93 -13.46
N ASN A 275 3.15 19.12 -14.00
CA ASN A 275 2.35 19.31 -15.22
C ASN A 275 3.19 19.01 -16.49
N ALA A 276 2.51 18.75 -17.62
CA ALA A 276 3.08 18.42 -18.94
C ALA A 276 4.29 19.27 -19.33
N GLU A 277 4.16 20.58 -19.16
CA GLU A 277 5.11 21.57 -19.69
C GLU A 277 6.49 21.49 -19.04
N ALA A 278 6.61 20.82 -17.89
CA ALA A 278 7.83 20.78 -17.08
C ALA A 278 8.69 19.53 -17.30
N VAL A 279 8.30 18.56 -18.15
CA VAL A 279 9.03 17.29 -18.27
C VAL A 279 9.28 16.90 -19.72
N LYS A 280 10.45 17.30 -20.22
CA LYS A 280 11.04 16.72 -21.43
C LYS A 280 11.18 15.20 -21.23
N ASP A 281 10.77 14.42 -22.23
CA ASP A 281 10.95 12.95 -22.29
C ASP A 281 10.10 12.10 -21.31
N SER A 282 9.03 12.63 -20.70
CA SER A 282 8.02 11.78 -20.03
C SER A 282 6.97 11.30 -21.04
N PRO A 283 6.54 10.02 -21.01
CA PRO A 283 5.41 9.56 -21.80
C PRO A 283 4.06 10.12 -21.30
N PHE A 284 4.04 10.80 -20.16
CA PHE A 284 2.81 11.29 -19.51
C PHE A 284 2.61 12.80 -19.67
N GLN A 285 1.34 13.20 -19.84
CA GLN A 285 0.95 14.61 -19.92
C GLN A 285 0.88 15.27 -18.54
N ALA A 286 0.73 14.54 -17.45
CA ALA A 286 1.05 15.03 -16.12
C ALA A 286 1.41 13.84 -15.23
N ARG A 287 1.90 14.11 -14.03
CA ARG A 287 2.30 13.06 -13.11
C ARG A 287 2.16 13.43 -11.64
N SER A 288 1.93 12.41 -10.83
CA SER A 288 2.15 12.44 -9.39
C SER A 288 3.51 11.83 -9.07
N VAL A 289 4.23 12.43 -8.13
CA VAL A 289 5.55 11.98 -7.68
C VAL A 289 5.55 11.84 -6.16
N GLY A 290 6.28 10.84 -5.66
CA GLY A 290 6.40 10.60 -4.23
C GLY A 290 7.59 9.74 -3.84
N PRO A 291 8.04 9.79 -2.58
CA PRO A 291 8.97 8.82 -2.02
C PRO A 291 8.40 7.40 -2.07
N ARG A 292 9.26 6.45 -2.44
CA ARG A 292 8.97 5.02 -2.52
C ARG A 292 9.27 4.32 -1.20
N ILE A 293 8.24 3.76 -0.55
CA ILE A 293 8.33 3.22 0.82
C ILE A 293 9.38 2.11 0.96
N SER A 294 9.54 1.26 -0.05
CA SER A 294 10.51 0.15 -0.02
C SER A 294 11.98 0.60 0.09
N ARG A 295 12.30 1.87 -0.19
CA ARG A 295 13.65 2.43 0.05
C ARG A 295 13.85 3.00 1.45
N TYR A 296 12.79 3.08 2.25
CA TYR A 296 12.80 3.69 3.59
C TYR A 296 12.51 2.68 4.71
N VAL A 297 12.46 1.38 4.41
CA VAL A 297 12.10 0.29 5.35
C VAL A 297 12.93 0.33 6.62
N ASP A 298 14.26 0.32 6.51
CA ASP A 298 15.16 0.30 7.67
C ASP A 298 14.99 1.54 8.55
N TRP A 299 14.82 2.71 7.91
CA TRP A 299 14.57 3.95 8.63
C TRP A 299 13.21 3.93 9.34
N ILE A 300 12.14 3.49 8.67
CA ILE A 300 10.81 3.36 9.29
C ILE A 300 10.87 2.38 10.46
N LYS A 301 11.51 1.21 10.30
CA LYS A 301 11.68 0.22 11.38
C LYS A 301 12.50 0.77 12.55
N ALA A 302 13.51 1.60 12.29
CA ALA A 302 14.29 2.24 13.34
C ALA A 302 13.49 3.28 14.13
N VAL A 303 12.60 4.03 13.48
CA VAL A 303 11.76 5.06 14.12
C VAL A 303 10.53 4.46 14.80
N PHE A 304 9.86 3.52 14.12
CA PHE A 304 8.65 2.86 14.59
C PHE A 304 8.70 1.35 14.29
N PRO A 305 9.31 0.55 15.19
CA PRO A 305 9.49 -0.89 15.01
C PRO A 305 8.19 -1.71 14.84
N GLN A 306 7.04 -1.16 15.26
CA GLN A 306 5.74 -1.82 15.16
C GLN A 306 5.05 -1.62 13.80
N ALA A 307 5.67 -0.86 12.87
CA ALA A 307 5.18 -0.74 11.50
C ALA A 307 5.07 -2.12 10.83
N GLN A 308 3.96 -2.37 10.14
CA GLN A 308 3.70 -3.68 9.52
C GLN A 308 4.14 -3.66 8.07
N PHE A 309 5.14 -4.47 7.71
CA PHE A 309 5.57 -4.61 6.32
C PHE A 309 5.03 -5.89 5.68
N LEU A 310 4.94 -5.89 4.34
CA LEU A 310 4.49 -7.05 3.59
C LEU A 310 5.39 -8.25 3.82
N SER A 311 6.72 -8.07 3.85
CA SER A 311 7.63 -9.19 4.12
C SER A 311 7.47 -9.77 5.53
N ASP A 312 6.99 -8.98 6.50
CA ASP A 312 6.71 -9.44 7.87
C ASP A 312 5.37 -10.21 7.96
N ARG A 313 4.54 -10.17 6.89
CA ARG A 313 3.33 -10.99 6.79
C ARG A 313 3.72 -12.43 6.48
N HIS A 314 3.84 -13.20 7.56
CA HIS A 314 3.98 -14.63 7.49
C HIS A 314 2.71 -15.30 8.00
N TYR A 315 2.35 -16.41 7.38
CA TYR A 315 1.39 -17.33 7.97
C TYR A 315 2.07 -18.05 9.11
N THR A 316 1.80 -17.63 10.35
CA THR A 316 2.28 -18.30 11.56
C THR A 316 1.29 -19.39 11.93
N LEU A 317 1.72 -20.64 11.76
CA LEU A 317 0.97 -21.79 12.22
C LEU A 317 1.52 -22.24 13.57
N THR A 318 0.65 -22.35 14.57
CA THR A 318 0.99 -22.87 15.90
C THR A 318 0.08 -24.04 16.28
N ASP A 319 0.38 -24.72 17.38
CA ASP A 319 -0.53 -25.71 17.98
C ASP A 319 -1.86 -25.06 18.42
N ALA A 320 -1.79 -23.88 19.05
CA ALA A 320 -2.95 -23.08 19.47
C ALA A 320 -3.73 -22.48 18.29
N GLN A 321 -3.04 -22.15 17.21
CA GLN A 321 -3.60 -21.68 15.94
C GLN A 321 -3.20 -22.65 14.82
N SER A 322 -3.80 -23.84 14.89
CA SER A 322 -3.49 -24.96 14.00
C SER A 322 -4.00 -24.79 12.57
N ILE A 323 -4.74 -23.71 12.27
CA ILE A 323 -5.23 -23.37 10.93
C ILE A 323 -4.86 -21.93 10.60
N VAL A 324 -4.31 -21.73 9.42
CA VAL A 324 -4.01 -20.42 8.85
C VAL A 324 -4.67 -20.29 7.47
N VAL A 325 -5.24 -19.11 7.20
CA VAL A 325 -5.91 -18.78 5.94
C VAL A 325 -5.27 -17.54 5.35
N SER A 326 -4.86 -17.59 4.08
CA SER A 326 -4.36 -16.42 3.35
C SER A 326 -5.47 -15.41 3.05
N PRO A 327 -5.14 -14.14 2.78
CA PRO A 327 -6.03 -13.30 2.02
C PRO A 327 -6.36 -13.94 0.67
N ASP A 328 -7.39 -13.39 0.04
CA ASP A 328 -7.75 -13.81 -1.31
C ASP A 328 -6.76 -13.22 -2.33
N ILE A 329 -6.07 -14.11 -3.04
CA ILE A 329 -5.03 -13.75 -4.01
C ILE A 329 -5.57 -13.76 -5.44
N ALA A 330 -6.72 -14.40 -5.67
CA ALA A 330 -7.30 -14.47 -7.01
C ALA A 330 -7.58 -13.10 -7.65
N PRO A 331 -7.98 -12.03 -6.94
CA PRO A 331 -8.11 -10.70 -7.52
C PRO A 331 -6.81 -10.09 -8.08
N ASP A 332 -5.64 -10.64 -7.73
CA ASP A 332 -4.34 -10.17 -8.23
C ASP A 332 -4.00 -10.76 -9.61
N ALA A 333 -4.67 -11.85 -10.00
CA ALA A 333 -4.51 -12.46 -11.32
C ALA A 333 -5.50 -11.84 -12.32
N GLN A 334 -5.03 -11.57 -13.55
CA GLN A 334 -5.88 -10.92 -14.55
C GLN A 334 -6.97 -11.87 -15.08
N LYS A 335 -6.67 -13.17 -15.14
CA LYS A 335 -7.53 -14.18 -15.76
C LYS A 335 -7.52 -15.49 -14.99
N GLY A 336 -8.71 -16.03 -14.79
CA GLY A 336 -8.94 -17.30 -14.12
C GLY A 336 -8.48 -17.30 -12.66
N SER A 337 -8.48 -18.48 -12.09
CA SER A 337 -8.16 -18.68 -10.68
C SER A 337 -6.66 -18.86 -10.40
N VAL A 338 -6.34 -18.85 -9.10
CA VAL A 338 -4.98 -19.03 -8.61
C VAL A 338 -4.88 -20.37 -7.90
N ALA A 339 -3.88 -21.17 -8.25
CA ALA A 339 -3.51 -22.39 -7.54
C ALA A 339 -2.19 -22.20 -6.80
N PHE A 340 -1.91 -23.09 -5.86
CA PHE A 340 -0.72 -23.01 -5.01
C PHE A 340 0.16 -24.24 -5.22
N ILE A 341 1.46 -24.03 -5.33
CA ILE A 341 2.46 -25.10 -5.40
C ILE A 341 3.58 -24.86 -4.39
N VAL A 342 4.30 -25.91 -4.03
CA VAL A 342 5.56 -25.82 -3.28
C VAL A 342 6.69 -25.84 -4.32
N PRO A 343 7.35 -24.70 -4.62
CA PRO A 343 8.46 -24.70 -5.56
C PRO A 343 9.63 -25.54 -5.00
N PRO A 344 10.54 -26.04 -5.86
CA PRO A 344 11.71 -26.78 -5.41
C PRO A 344 12.52 -26.01 -4.37
N GLN A 345 12.70 -26.60 -3.18
CA GLN A 345 13.39 -25.99 -2.06
C GLN A 345 13.89 -27.05 -1.08
N ILE A 346 14.83 -26.68 -0.21
CA ILE A 346 15.50 -27.62 0.70
C ILE A 346 14.61 -27.98 1.90
N ARG A 347 13.85 -27.00 2.41
CA ARG A 347 13.16 -27.11 3.71
C ARG A 347 11.71 -27.61 3.62
N ALA A 348 11.16 -27.79 2.42
CA ALA A 348 9.82 -28.32 2.23
C ALA A 348 9.64 -29.01 0.88
N ASN A 349 8.71 -29.97 0.84
CA ASN A 349 8.27 -30.67 -0.35
C ASN A 349 6.74 -30.75 -0.35
N GLY A 350 6.13 -30.64 -1.53
CA GLY A 350 4.68 -30.70 -1.72
C GLY A 350 4.35 -30.78 -3.22
N PRO A 351 3.10 -30.50 -3.61
CA PRO A 351 2.73 -30.46 -5.03
C PRO A 351 3.54 -29.39 -5.77
N THR A 352 4.18 -29.76 -6.88
CA THR A 352 5.05 -28.87 -7.67
C THR A 352 4.40 -28.33 -8.93
N ASN A 353 3.23 -28.86 -9.31
CA ASN A 353 2.51 -28.49 -10.53
C ASN A 353 1.06 -28.11 -10.22
N VAL A 354 0.57 -27.11 -10.94
CA VAL A 354 -0.85 -26.78 -11.01
C VAL A 354 -1.56 -27.88 -11.79
N VAL A 355 -2.69 -28.35 -11.28
CA VAL A 355 -3.51 -29.38 -11.92
C VAL A 355 -4.91 -28.87 -12.19
N TRP A 356 -5.51 -29.38 -13.27
CA TRP A 356 -6.91 -29.13 -13.62
C TRP A 356 -7.81 -29.78 -12.57
N GLU A 357 -7.87 -31.10 -12.54
CA GLU A 357 -8.51 -31.85 -11.47
C GLU A 357 -7.47 -32.73 -10.80
N GLY A 358 -7.32 -32.56 -9.50
CA GLY A 358 -6.53 -33.43 -8.65
C GLY A 358 -7.22 -33.53 -7.30
N GLY A 359 -7.38 -34.77 -6.83
CA GLY A 359 -8.07 -35.12 -5.58
C GLY A 359 -9.59 -34.91 -5.61
N HIS A 360 -10.26 -35.51 -4.64
CA HIS A 360 -11.69 -35.35 -4.39
C HIS A 360 -12.00 -34.12 -3.53
N ASP A 361 -13.26 -33.71 -3.50
CA ASP A 361 -13.74 -32.64 -2.63
C ASP A 361 -13.41 -32.89 -1.15
N GLY A 362 -12.85 -31.87 -0.50
CA GLY A 362 -12.38 -31.95 0.88
C GLY A 362 -11.00 -32.59 1.06
N GLU A 363 -10.41 -33.19 0.01
CA GLU A 363 -9.05 -33.71 0.10
C GLU A 363 -8.02 -32.58 0.18
N ALA A 364 -7.02 -32.78 1.04
CA ALA A 364 -5.93 -31.84 1.23
C ALA A 364 -4.69 -32.29 0.45
N SER A 365 -3.97 -31.34 -0.13
CA SER A 365 -2.56 -31.56 -0.45
C SER A 365 -1.76 -31.75 0.85
N LYS A 366 -0.70 -32.55 0.80
CA LYS A 366 0.23 -32.70 1.93
C LYS A 366 1.53 -31.99 1.62
N ILE A 367 1.97 -31.15 2.56
CA ILE A 367 3.29 -30.50 2.54
C ILE A 367 4.12 -31.14 3.64
N ARG A 368 5.29 -31.67 3.29
CA ARG A 368 6.29 -32.11 4.25
C ARG A 368 7.34 -31.01 4.40
N MET A 369 7.51 -30.47 5.59
CA MET A 369 8.54 -29.46 5.87
C MET A 369 9.46 -29.86 7.02
N TYR A 370 10.60 -29.18 7.12
CA TYR A 370 11.55 -29.35 8.22
C TYR A 370 11.38 -28.21 9.23
N VAL A 371 11.19 -28.55 10.50
CA VAL A 371 11.25 -27.61 11.64
C VAL A 371 12.44 -27.96 12.50
N VAL A 372 13.02 -26.98 13.18
CA VAL A 372 14.21 -27.12 14.01
C VAL A 372 13.86 -26.77 15.44
N HIS A 373 14.18 -27.69 16.36
CA HIS A 373 14.28 -27.41 17.79
C HIS A 373 15.73 -27.04 18.10
N LYS A 374 15.94 -26.07 19.00
CA LYS A 374 17.29 -25.60 19.35
C LYS A 374 18.17 -26.71 19.93
N GLU A 375 17.58 -27.68 20.63
CA GLU A 375 18.33 -28.69 21.40
C GLU A 375 18.32 -30.08 20.76
N THR A 376 17.24 -30.46 20.08
CA THR A 376 17.05 -31.83 19.56
C THR A 376 17.28 -31.92 18.04
N GLY A 377 17.62 -30.79 17.42
CA GLY A 377 17.83 -30.70 15.97
C GLY A 377 16.52 -30.62 15.21
N GLY A 378 16.56 -30.95 13.92
CA GLY A 378 15.38 -30.78 13.06
C GLY A 378 14.61 -32.06 12.81
N ILE A 379 13.28 -31.91 12.73
CA ILE A 379 12.30 -32.97 12.51
C ILE A 379 11.36 -32.59 11.36
N SER A 380 10.83 -33.60 10.66
CA SER A 380 9.82 -33.37 9.62
C SER A 380 8.42 -33.21 10.20
N VAL A 381 7.66 -32.27 9.64
CA VAL A 381 6.25 -32.02 9.93
C VAL A 381 5.44 -32.10 8.65
N PHE A 382 4.26 -32.70 8.72
CA PHE A 382 3.24 -32.70 7.68
C PHE A 382 2.18 -31.66 7.96
N LEU A 383 1.90 -30.83 6.96
CA LEU A 383 0.79 -29.90 6.93
C LEU A 383 -0.22 -30.35 5.87
N ARG A 384 -1.50 -30.18 6.16
CA ARG A 384 -2.57 -30.26 5.18
C ARG A 384 -2.77 -28.89 4.55
N ALA A 385 -2.95 -28.86 3.24
CA ALA A 385 -3.11 -27.64 2.48
C ALA A 385 -4.31 -27.75 1.53
N TRP A 386 -5.21 -26.77 1.60
CA TRP A 386 -6.34 -26.63 0.67
C TRP A 386 -6.29 -25.29 -0.03
N ARG A 387 -6.95 -25.25 -1.18
CA ARG A 387 -7.45 -24.02 -1.77
C ARG A 387 -8.93 -23.88 -1.43
N ASP A 388 -9.28 -22.77 -0.83
CA ASP A 388 -10.66 -22.29 -0.74
C ASP A 388 -11.00 -21.55 -2.04
N ASN A 389 -11.89 -22.14 -2.83
CA ASN A 389 -12.38 -21.58 -4.09
C ASN A 389 -13.80 -20.97 -3.97
N GLY A 390 -14.35 -20.82 -2.75
CA GLY A 390 -15.54 -20.00 -2.51
C GLY A 390 -16.68 -20.73 -1.81
N MET A 391 -17.93 -20.50 -2.18
CA MET A 391 -19.09 -21.14 -1.54
C MET A 391 -19.61 -22.35 -2.33
N GLY A 392 -19.87 -23.46 -1.64
CA GLY A 392 -20.47 -24.66 -2.20
C GLY A 392 -19.99 -25.94 -1.48
N PRO A 393 -20.53 -27.11 -1.82
CA PRO A 393 -20.02 -28.39 -1.34
C PRO A 393 -18.56 -28.64 -1.78
N ASP A 394 -18.16 -28.04 -2.91
CA ASP A 394 -16.85 -28.24 -3.54
C ASP A 394 -15.83 -27.15 -3.18
N ARG A 395 -16.07 -26.48 -2.04
CA ARG A 395 -15.34 -25.30 -1.56
C ARG A 395 -13.84 -25.54 -1.31
N TYR A 396 -13.51 -26.72 -0.80
CA TYR A 396 -12.16 -27.04 -0.38
C TYR A 396 -11.57 -28.07 -1.33
N LYS A 397 -10.64 -27.63 -2.17
CA LYS A 397 -9.89 -28.48 -3.09
C LYS A 397 -8.43 -28.61 -2.61
N PRO A 398 -7.67 -29.61 -3.09
CA PRO A 398 -6.23 -29.63 -2.91
C PRO A 398 -5.59 -28.30 -3.36
N MET A 399 -4.55 -27.82 -2.68
CA MET A 399 -4.00 -26.47 -2.87
C MET A 399 -3.58 -26.18 -4.32
N ASN A 400 -3.16 -27.20 -5.06
CA ASN A 400 -2.66 -27.10 -6.43
C ASN A 400 -3.73 -27.29 -7.51
N ASN A 401 -4.98 -27.51 -7.11
CA ASN A 401 -6.12 -27.63 -8.00
C ASN A 401 -6.64 -26.23 -8.39
N ALA A 402 -6.74 -25.96 -9.69
CA ALA A 402 -7.16 -24.67 -10.22
C ALA A 402 -8.64 -24.60 -10.65
N VAL A 403 -9.45 -25.63 -10.43
CA VAL A 403 -10.87 -25.63 -10.85
C VAL A 403 -11.71 -24.67 -10.01
N GLU A 404 -12.32 -23.71 -10.71
CA GLU A 404 -13.28 -22.74 -10.18
C GLU A 404 -14.63 -23.41 -9.88
N ILE A 405 -15.32 -22.93 -8.84
CA ILE A 405 -16.70 -23.35 -8.59
C ILE A 405 -17.58 -22.77 -9.70
N GLY A 406 -18.26 -23.62 -10.48
CA GLY A 406 -19.41 -23.23 -11.30
C GLY A 406 -19.15 -22.89 -12.77
N SER A 407 -18.23 -23.56 -13.45
CA SER A 407 -18.07 -23.46 -14.92
C SER A 407 -19.38 -23.70 -15.73
N SER A 408 -20.46 -24.12 -15.07
CA SER A 408 -21.85 -24.17 -15.56
C SER A 408 -22.63 -22.84 -15.41
N GLY A 409 -22.14 -21.75 -16.02
CA GLY A 409 -22.97 -20.72 -16.68
C GLY A 409 -23.91 -19.79 -15.89
N LEU A 410 -23.94 -19.80 -14.54
CA LEU A 410 -24.93 -19.02 -13.76
C LEU A 410 -24.37 -17.89 -12.89
N ARG A 411 -23.07 -17.58 -12.95
CA ARG A 411 -22.46 -16.51 -12.13
C ARG A 411 -21.46 -15.69 -12.93
N SER A 412 -21.22 -14.46 -12.50
CA SER A 412 -20.21 -13.60 -13.14
C SER A 412 -18.80 -14.08 -12.80
N GLU A 413 -17.85 -13.96 -13.73
CA GLU A 413 -16.46 -14.40 -13.51
C GLU A 413 -15.83 -13.78 -12.24
N ASP A 414 -16.22 -12.56 -11.88
CA ASP A 414 -15.73 -11.85 -10.69
C ASP A 414 -16.24 -12.46 -9.38
N GLU A 415 -17.41 -13.13 -9.38
CA GLU A 415 -17.97 -13.82 -8.21
C GLU A 415 -17.34 -15.20 -7.97
N MET A 416 -16.54 -15.71 -8.91
CA MET A 416 -16.06 -17.11 -8.95
C MET A 416 -14.55 -17.24 -8.72
N ARG A 417 -13.83 -16.12 -8.68
CA ARG A 417 -12.38 -16.05 -8.53
C ARG A 417 -11.99 -15.83 -7.07
N THR A 418 -12.32 -16.76 -6.18
CA THR A 418 -11.69 -16.78 -4.85
C THR A 418 -10.59 -17.83 -4.83
N SER A 419 -9.46 -17.52 -4.22
CA SER A 419 -8.34 -18.45 -4.07
C SER A 419 -7.57 -18.09 -2.81
N ARG A 420 -8.02 -18.67 -1.69
CA ARG A 420 -7.30 -18.58 -0.41
C ARG A 420 -6.58 -19.89 -0.15
N LEU A 421 -5.33 -19.79 0.26
CA LEU A 421 -4.57 -20.92 0.78
C LEU A 421 -5.00 -21.16 2.23
N ILE A 422 -5.38 -22.40 2.55
CA ILE A 422 -5.61 -22.85 3.91
C ILE A 422 -4.52 -23.84 4.25
N LEU A 423 -3.76 -23.57 5.32
CA LEU A 423 -2.78 -24.49 5.89
C LEU A 423 -3.28 -24.97 7.25
N LYS A 424 -3.17 -26.27 7.51
CA LYS A 424 -3.50 -26.86 8.79
C LYS A 424 -2.42 -27.81 9.28
N TYR A 425 -2.13 -27.72 10.56
CA TYR A 425 -1.43 -28.75 11.31
C TYR A 425 -2.44 -29.64 12.02
N ASP A 426 -2.24 -30.94 11.90
CA ASP A 426 -3.02 -31.94 12.62
C ASP A 426 -2.03 -32.86 13.35
N PRO A 427 -2.10 -32.96 14.68
CA PRO A 427 -1.25 -33.89 15.43
C PRO A 427 -1.38 -35.34 14.97
N ARG A 428 -2.54 -35.73 14.40
CA ARG A 428 -2.76 -37.09 13.88
C ARG A 428 -1.92 -37.42 12.65
N ASP A 429 -1.53 -36.40 11.86
CA ASP A 429 -0.60 -36.58 10.75
C ASP A 429 0.87 -36.54 11.19
N ASN A 430 1.12 -36.22 12.46
CA ASN A 430 2.44 -36.01 13.03
C ASN A 430 2.65 -36.77 14.36
N PRO A 431 2.36 -38.08 14.42
CA PRO A 431 2.45 -38.84 15.67
C PRO A 431 3.87 -38.85 16.28
N GLN A 432 4.91 -38.65 15.47
CA GLN A 432 6.30 -38.53 15.93
C GLN A 432 6.52 -37.33 16.86
N LEU A 433 5.72 -36.27 16.72
CA LEU A 433 5.83 -35.06 17.54
C LEU A 433 5.17 -35.20 18.90
N ALA A 434 4.38 -36.26 19.14
CA ALA A 434 3.67 -36.45 20.41
C ALA A 434 4.60 -36.66 21.62
N LYS A 435 5.88 -36.96 21.38
CA LYS A 435 6.91 -37.14 22.41
C LYS A 435 7.94 -36.01 22.45
N GLU A 436 7.87 -35.08 21.50
CA GLU A 436 8.75 -33.92 21.45
C GLU A 436 8.23 -32.84 22.39
N LYS A 437 9.15 -32.03 22.90
CA LYS A 437 8.87 -30.90 23.79
C LYS A 437 9.63 -29.67 23.33
N GLY A 438 9.09 -28.51 23.67
CA GLY A 438 9.67 -27.21 23.36
C GLY A 438 9.20 -26.64 22.04
N ILE A 439 9.90 -25.59 21.60
CA ILE A 439 9.51 -24.76 20.45
C ILE A 439 10.25 -25.23 19.20
N HIS A 440 9.47 -25.69 18.22
CA HIS A 440 9.98 -26.09 16.90
C HIS A 440 9.62 -25.06 15.85
N GLU A 441 10.64 -24.50 15.18
CA GLU A 441 10.47 -23.43 14.21
C GLU A 441 10.99 -23.82 12.82
N GLY A 442 10.26 -23.43 11.77
CA GLY A 442 10.68 -23.63 10.40
C GLY A 442 10.01 -22.64 9.46
N GLU A 443 10.51 -22.55 8.24
CA GLU A 443 9.93 -21.69 7.21
C GLU A 443 10.13 -22.32 5.83
N PHE A 444 9.19 -22.02 4.94
CA PHE A 444 9.21 -22.49 3.57
C PHE A 444 8.40 -21.57 2.65
N ASP A 445 8.57 -21.75 1.35
CA ASP A 445 7.88 -20.98 0.31
C ASP A 445 6.74 -21.77 -0.33
N ILE A 446 5.66 -21.05 -0.63
CA ILE A 446 4.58 -21.49 -1.51
C ILE A 446 4.51 -20.48 -2.66
N GLU A 447 4.23 -20.96 -3.85
CA GLU A 447 4.05 -20.13 -5.03
C GLU A 447 2.59 -20.17 -5.46
N ALA A 448 1.95 -19.01 -5.46
CA ALA A 448 0.67 -18.77 -6.10
C ALA A 448 0.89 -18.61 -7.60
N ARG A 449 0.17 -19.39 -8.42
CA ARG A 449 0.22 -19.36 -9.88
C ARG A 449 -1.15 -19.14 -10.48
N GLY A 450 -1.23 -18.23 -11.44
CA GLY A 450 -2.44 -18.04 -12.23
C GLY A 450 -2.61 -19.20 -13.20
N TRP A 451 -3.84 -19.68 -13.33
CA TRP A 451 -4.15 -20.76 -14.26
C TRP A 451 -4.25 -20.25 -15.70
N HIS A 452 -5.15 -19.29 -15.93
CA HIS A 452 -5.30 -18.64 -17.24
C HIS A 452 -4.43 -17.40 -17.39
N ASP A 453 -3.83 -16.94 -16.30
CA ASP A 453 -2.78 -15.92 -16.27
C ASP A 453 -1.43 -16.60 -15.95
N THR A 454 -0.83 -17.22 -16.96
CA THR A 454 0.40 -18.02 -16.79
C THR A 454 1.61 -17.19 -16.35
N ASN A 455 1.55 -15.87 -16.51
CA ASN A 455 2.58 -14.95 -16.06
C ASN A 455 2.38 -14.54 -14.60
N PHE A 456 1.19 -14.75 -14.04
CA PHE A 456 0.93 -14.50 -12.64
C PHE A 456 1.64 -15.53 -11.77
N LYS A 457 2.66 -15.06 -11.07
CA LYS A 457 3.44 -15.82 -10.10
C LYS A 457 3.74 -14.94 -8.90
N ARG A 458 3.41 -15.42 -7.69
CA ARG A 458 3.71 -14.73 -6.42
C ARG A 458 4.20 -15.73 -5.38
N THR A 459 5.29 -15.36 -4.70
CA THR A 459 5.85 -16.17 -3.61
C THR A 459 5.22 -15.75 -2.29
N ILE A 460 4.84 -16.74 -1.50
CA ILE A 460 4.27 -16.64 -0.17
C ILE A 460 5.22 -17.33 0.80
N ARG A 461 5.71 -16.61 1.81
CA ARG A 461 6.53 -17.18 2.88
C ARG A 461 5.65 -17.66 4.03
N VAL A 462 5.80 -18.93 4.41
CA VAL A 462 5.11 -19.53 5.56
C VAL A 462 6.11 -19.72 6.70
N LYS A 463 5.74 -19.31 7.92
CA LYS A 463 6.52 -19.58 9.15
C LYS A 463 5.74 -20.53 10.04
N VAL A 464 6.35 -21.61 10.47
CA VAL A 464 5.71 -22.58 11.36
C VAL A 464 6.42 -22.54 12.69
N ARG A 465 5.64 -22.38 13.77
CA ARG A 465 6.13 -22.39 15.15
C ARG A 465 5.22 -23.30 15.98
N LEU A 466 5.65 -24.51 16.24
CA LEU A 466 4.92 -25.46 17.07
C LEU A 466 5.45 -25.39 18.50
N ASP A 467 4.59 -25.06 19.45
CA ASP A 467 4.89 -25.15 20.88
C ASP A 467 4.35 -26.50 21.37
N LEU A 468 5.25 -27.44 21.62
CA LEU A 468 4.91 -28.79 22.04
C LEU A 468 5.26 -28.92 23.54
N GLY A 469 4.26 -29.21 24.39
CA GLY A 469 4.28 -28.91 25.83
C GLY A 469 5.30 -29.59 26.75
#